data_AF-A0A0B1TH93-F1
#
_entry.id   AF-A0A0B1TH93-F1
#
_cell.length_a   1.000
_cell.length_b   1.000
_cell.length_c   1.000
_cell.angle_alpha   90.00
_cell.angle_beta   90.00
_cell.angle_gamma   90.00
#
_symmetry.space_group_name_H-M   'P 1'
#
loop_
_entity.id
_entity.type
_entity.pdbx_description
1 polymer ?
#
loop_
_entity_poly.entity_id
_entity_poly.type
_entity_poly.pdbx_seq_one_letter_code
_entity_poly.pdbx_strand_id
1 'polypeptide(L)'
;SRKVEIPLIFFGDASSTTGGIDPCEVYCTVPGRTSLLSSTTKYRVTVGEIQRRISPPECLNASLLGGILRRAKSKDGGKTLRDSLRKIGLTLPAGRRKQANVTAWTALVEEEAVHMAKDFAAVCEKEFHSREIGIYLTKASLGLDHDVMKRRTMLENSRKIVSELCDLLSADRTPLTPFIALARPAITLDPAIQQHLSHYTLMTHGFGGVAMVAVLESVKCLIDESIKYLDRTCSQAMYIPYNAR
;
A
#
# COMPACT_ATOMS: atom_id res chain seq x y z
N SER A 1 -18.18 -12.29 -14.84
CA SER A 1 -17.47 -11.72 -13.67
C SER A 1 -18.41 -11.63 -12.49
N ARG A 2 -18.20 -12.40 -11.42
CA ARG A 2 -19.04 -12.28 -10.21
C ARG A 2 -18.64 -11.02 -9.46
N LYS A 3 -19.59 -10.10 -9.24
CA LYS A 3 -19.41 -8.99 -8.29
C LYS A 3 -19.08 -9.59 -6.93
N VAL A 4 -17.85 -9.40 -6.46
CA VAL A 4 -17.48 -9.67 -5.08
C VAL A 4 -17.94 -8.44 -4.30
N GLU A 5 -19.13 -8.50 -3.72
CA GLU A 5 -19.58 -7.50 -2.76
C GLU A 5 -18.64 -7.58 -1.54
N ILE A 6 -17.74 -6.60 -1.43
CA ILE A 6 -16.96 -6.38 -0.21
C ILE A 6 -17.96 -5.77 0.78
N PRO A 7 -18.25 -6.43 1.90
CA PRO A 7 -19.24 -5.91 2.83
C PRO A 7 -18.81 -4.53 3.36
N LEU A 8 -19.74 -3.58 3.40
CA LEU A 8 -19.59 -2.24 3.99
C LEU A 8 -19.21 -2.25 5.49
N ILE A 9 -19.09 -3.44 6.09
CA ILE A 9 -18.75 -3.71 7.50
C ILE A 9 -17.38 -3.10 7.88
N PHE A 10 -16.55 -2.75 6.90
CA PHE A 10 -15.24 -2.13 7.10
C PHE A 10 -15.27 -0.59 7.24
N PHE A 11 -16.39 0.07 6.92
CA PHE A 11 -16.45 1.54 6.88
C PHE A 11 -17.32 2.17 7.99
N GLY A 12 -17.79 1.39 8.97
CA GLY A 12 -18.55 1.93 10.09
C GLY A 12 -17.66 2.72 11.06
N ASP A 13 -18.07 3.94 11.42
CA ASP A 13 -17.46 4.67 12.53
C ASP A 13 -17.58 3.85 13.82
N ALA A 14 -16.56 3.92 14.67
CA ALA A 14 -16.44 3.23 15.95
C ALA A 14 -17.39 3.78 17.04
N SER A 15 -18.65 4.05 16.68
CA SER A 15 -19.68 4.45 17.62
C SER A 15 -20.87 3.48 17.56
N SER A 16 -21.06 2.77 18.68
CA SER A 16 -22.22 1.96 19.05
C SER A 16 -22.32 0.54 18.47
N THR A 17 -21.74 -0.43 19.19
CA THR A 17 -22.44 -1.71 19.45
C THR A 17 -22.10 -2.20 20.86
N THR A 18 -23.08 -2.19 21.74
CA THR A 18 -23.03 -2.86 23.05
C THR A 18 -22.80 -4.37 22.83
N GLY A 19 -21.61 -4.86 23.19
CA GLY A 19 -21.19 -6.26 23.00
C GLY A 19 -20.33 -6.53 21.75
N GLY A 20 -19.91 -5.49 21.02
CA GLY A 20 -19.12 -5.62 19.79
C GLY A 20 -17.65 -5.98 20.02
N ILE A 21 -17.14 -6.87 19.18
CA ILE A 21 -15.72 -7.24 19.08
C ILE A 21 -14.93 -6.01 18.66
N ASP A 22 -13.93 -5.58 19.44
CA ASP A 22 -13.07 -4.46 19.08
C ASP A 22 -12.07 -4.88 17.97
N PRO A 23 -12.17 -4.35 16.73
CA PRO A 23 -11.25 -4.70 15.66
C PRO A 23 -9.80 -4.27 15.92
N CYS A 24 -9.59 -3.31 16.83
CA CYS A 24 -8.28 -2.80 17.22
C CYS A 24 -7.57 -3.67 18.26
N GLU A 25 -8.30 -4.57 18.93
CA GLU A 25 -7.74 -5.47 19.93
C GLU A 25 -6.66 -6.37 19.32
N VAL A 26 -5.54 -6.53 20.04
CA VAL A 26 -4.47 -7.44 19.62
C VAL A 26 -4.87 -8.87 19.96
N TYR A 27 -5.08 -9.70 18.95
CA TYR A 27 -5.36 -11.12 19.10
C TYR A 27 -4.13 -11.94 19.49
N CYS A 28 -2.99 -11.67 18.84
CA CYS A 28 -1.72 -12.28 19.21
C CYS A 28 -0.53 -11.51 18.62
N THR A 29 0.68 -11.92 19.00
CA THR A 29 1.92 -11.49 18.34
C THR A 29 2.57 -12.66 17.61
N VAL A 30 3.10 -12.42 16.42
CA VAL A 30 3.81 -13.40 15.61
C VAL A 30 5.25 -12.95 15.36
N PRO A 31 6.24 -13.85 15.33
CA PRO A 31 7.58 -13.50 14.87
C PRO A 31 7.55 -13.17 13.38
N GLY A 32 8.32 -12.16 12.97
CA GLY A 32 8.49 -11.77 11.58
C GLY A 32 8.88 -12.96 10.67
N ARG A 33 8.34 -12.97 9.46
CA ARG A 33 8.78 -13.83 8.36
C ARG A 33 10.17 -13.46 7.88
N THR A 34 10.47 -12.17 7.80
CA THR A 34 11.72 -11.65 7.20
C THR A 34 12.78 -11.23 8.24
N SER A 35 12.56 -11.53 9.52
CA SER A 35 13.53 -11.26 10.59
C SER A 35 14.81 -12.10 10.47
N LEU A 36 15.97 -11.47 10.62
CA LEU A 36 17.29 -12.12 10.61
C LEU A 36 17.83 -12.28 12.04
N LEU A 37 18.26 -13.50 12.38
CA LEU A 37 18.98 -13.85 13.62
C LEU A 37 18.35 -13.22 14.88
N SER A 38 19.08 -12.33 15.57
CA SER A 38 18.67 -11.67 16.81
C SER A 38 17.66 -10.55 16.62
N SER A 39 17.47 -10.05 15.39
CA SER A 39 16.47 -9.02 15.04
C SER A 39 15.05 -9.63 14.96
N THR A 40 14.63 -10.29 16.03
CA THR A 40 13.34 -10.98 16.15
C THR A 40 12.21 -10.00 16.40
N THR A 41 11.93 -9.15 15.41
CA THR A 41 10.76 -8.28 15.44
C THR A 41 9.50 -9.14 15.56
N LYS A 42 8.66 -8.82 16.54
CA LYS A 42 7.34 -9.42 16.72
C LYS A 42 6.30 -8.44 16.24
N TYR A 43 5.41 -8.92 15.40
CA TYR A 43 4.32 -8.14 14.83
C TYR A 43 3.00 -8.54 15.49
N ARG A 44 2.18 -7.54 15.77
CA ARG A 44 0.84 -7.70 16.34
C ARG A 44 -0.12 -8.05 15.22
N VAL A 45 -1.01 -8.99 15.53
CA VAL A 45 -2.14 -9.36 14.70
C VAL A 45 -3.38 -8.95 15.46
N THR A 46 -4.19 -8.10 14.83
CA THR A 46 -5.42 -7.61 15.46
C THR A 46 -6.61 -8.52 15.15
N VAL A 47 -7.66 -8.40 15.94
CA VAL A 47 -8.93 -9.07 15.67
C VAL A 47 -9.49 -8.63 14.31
N GLY A 48 -9.35 -7.34 13.97
CA GLY A 48 -9.74 -6.79 12.67
C GLY A 48 -9.01 -7.43 11.49
N GLU A 49 -7.70 -7.68 11.63
CA GLU A 49 -6.94 -8.42 10.61
C GLU A 49 -7.52 -9.83 10.43
N ILE A 50 -7.72 -10.57 11.51
CA ILE A 50 -8.32 -11.91 11.42
C ILE A 50 -9.67 -11.86 10.70
N GLN A 51 -10.53 -10.93 11.08
CA GLN A 51 -11.85 -10.74 10.46
C GLN A 51 -11.74 -10.48 8.95
N ARG A 52 -10.81 -9.62 8.52
CA ARG A 52 -10.55 -9.36 7.09
C ARG A 52 -10.07 -10.61 6.36
N ARG A 53 -9.14 -11.38 6.95
CA ARG A 53 -8.54 -12.55 6.30
C ARG A 53 -9.50 -13.74 6.15
N ILE A 54 -10.46 -13.89 7.06
CA ILE A 54 -11.48 -14.95 6.96
C ILE A 54 -12.67 -14.56 6.06
N SER A 55 -12.78 -13.27 5.73
CA SER A 55 -13.79 -12.68 4.85
C SER A 55 -13.24 -12.49 3.43
N PRO A 56 -14.08 -12.16 2.43
CA PRO A 56 -13.57 -11.69 1.14
C PRO A 56 -12.63 -10.48 1.33
N PRO A 57 -11.58 -10.34 0.52
CA PRO A 57 -11.29 -11.11 -0.70
C PRO A 57 -10.55 -12.46 -0.47
N GLU A 58 -9.86 -12.66 0.65
CA GLU A 58 -8.99 -13.83 0.83
C GLU A 58 -9.75 -15.12 1.20
N CYS A 59 -10.73 -15.01 2.10
CA CYS A 59 -11.52 -16.14 2.62
C CYS A 59 -10.63 -17.30 3.13
N LEU A 60 -9.62 -17.01 3.94
CA LEU A 60 -8.67 -18.00 4.44
C LEU A 60 -9.35 -19.08 5.30
N ASN A 61 -8.87 -20.31 5.15
CA ASN A 61 -9.26 -21.42 6.01
C ASN A 61 -8.36 -21.48 7.27
N ALA A 62 -8.76 -22.30 8.24
CA ALA A 62 -8.04 -22.46 9.51
C ALA A 62 -6.57 -22.90 9.33
N SER A 63 -6.27 -23.71 8.32
CA SER A 63 -4.91 -24.20 8.07
C SER A 63 -3.98 -23.07 7.60
N LEU A 64 -4.43 -22.26 6.64
CA LEU A 64 -3.67 -21.11 6.14
C LEU A 64 -3.52 -20.04 7.21
N LEU A 65 -4.61 -19.70 7.90
CA LEU A 65 -4.57 -18.75 9.00
C LEU A 65 -3.64 -19.24 10.12
N GLY A 66 -3.73 -20.51 10.51
CA GLY A 66 -2.81 -21.11 11.46
C GLY A 66 -1.35 -21.06 11.00
N GLY A 67 -1.10 -21.19 9.70
CA GLY A 67 0.23 -21.05 9.09
C GLY A 67 0.80 -19.64 9.23
N ILE A 68 -0.01 -18.62 8.93
CA ILE A 68 0.32 -17.19 9.11
C ILE A 68 0.65 -16.91 10.57
N LEU A 69 -0.25 -17.33 11.47
CA LEU A 69 -0.13 -17.13 12.93
C LEU A 69 0.97 -17.95 13.59
N ARG A 70 1.68 -18.80 12.84
CA ARG A 70 2.69 -19.76 13.34
C ARG A 70 2.13 -20.74 14.39
N ARG A 71 0.83 -21.05 14.33
CA ARG A 71 0.13 -21.97 15.24
C ARG A 71 -0.23 -23.34 14.60
N ALA A 72 0.19 -23.59 13.36
CA ALA A 72 -0.22 -24.78 12.60
C ALA A 72 0.53 -26.10 12.91
N LYS A 73 1.56 -26.10 13.78
CA LYS A 73 2.41 -27.28 13.99
C LYS A 73 1.97 -28.21 15.14
N SER A 74 0.98 -27.84 15.95
CA SER A 74 0.54 -28.66 17.08
C SER A 74 -0.56 -29.66 16.68
N LYS A 75 -0.56 -30.83 17.33
CA LYS A 75 -1.75 -31.72 17.35
C LYS A 75 -2.96 -30.88 17.76
N ASP A 76 -4.07 -31.04 17.04
CA ASP A 76 -5.31 -30.28 17.23
C ASP A 76 -5.24 -28.75 16.98
N GLY A 77 -4.16 -28.22 16.39
CA GLY A 77 -3.97 -26.77 16.19
C GLY A 77 -5.14 -26.07 15.47
N GLY A 78 -5.77 -26.74 14.50
CA GLY A 78 -6.96 -26.22 13.81
C GLY A 78 -8.20 -26.13 14.71
N LYS A 79 -8.38 -27.06 15.65
CA LYS A 79 -9.47 -27.04 16.63
C LYS A 79 -9.23 -25.92 17.64
N THR A 80 -8.04 -25.86 18.23
CA THR A 80 -7.65 -24.81 19.19
C THR A 80 -7.77 -23.41 18.58
N LEU A 81 -7.39 -23.23 17.31
CA LEU A 81 -7.58 -21.95 16.62
C LEU A 81 -9.05 -21.59 16.50
N ARG A 82 -9.91 -22.53 16.07
CA ARG A 82 -11.36 -22.28 15.97
C ARG A 82 -11.99 -21.94 17.32
N ASP A 83 -11.58 -22.64 18.38
CA ASP A 83 -12.08 -22.41 19.74
C ASP A 83 -11.61 -21.04 20.27
N SER A 84 -10.36 -20.67 20.00
CA SER A 84 -9.81 -19.35 20.36
C SER A 84 -10.51 -18.20 19.63
N LEU A 85 -10.83 -18.38 18.35
CA LEU A 85 -11.58 -17.39 17.57
C LEU A 85 -13.02 -17.25 18.06
N ARG A 86 -13.66 -18.35 18.44
CA ARG A 86 -15.03 -18.33 18.96
C ARG A 86 -15.15 -17.51 20.26
N LYS A 87 -14.11 -17.53 21.10
CA LYS A 87 -14.05 -16.73 22.34
C LYS A 87 -14.05 -15.22 22.09
N ILE A 88 -13.49 -14.79 20.95
CA ILE A 88 -13.50 -13.39 20.52
C ILE A 88 -14.63 -13.12 19.52
N GLY A 89 -15.65 -13.98 19.47
CA GLY A 89 -16.82 -13.82 18.61
C GLY A 89 -16.61 -14.08 17.11
N LEU A 90 -15.45 -14.61 16.71
CA LEU A 90 -15.15 -14.95 15.31
C LEU A 90 -15.42 -16.41 15.00
N THR A 91 -16.07 -16.68 13.86
CA THR A 91 -16.37 -18.05 13.43
C THR A 91 -15.70 -18.39 12.10
N LEU A 92 -14.88 -19.44 12.11
CA LEU A 92 -14.30 -20.04 10.91
C LEU A 92 -15.12 -21.25 10.47
N PRO A 93 -15.89 -21.18 9.37
CA PRO A 93 -16.65 -22.32 8.88
C PRO A 93 -15.72 -23.46 8.44
N ALA A 94 -16.04 -24.68 8.85
CA ALA A 94 -15.35 -25.88 8.40
C ALA A 94 -15.63 -26.14 6.91
N GLY A 95 -14.65 -26.67 6.18
CA GLY A 95 -14.84 -27.09 4.78
C GLY A 95 -14.93 -25.97 3.74
N ARG A 96 -14.75 -24.70 4.13
CA ARG A 96 -14.72 -23.57 3.17
C ARG A 96 -13.51 -23.69 2.25
N ARG A 97 -13.77 -23.66 0.93
CA ARG A 97 -12.72 -23.65 -0.09
C ARG A 97 -12.12 -22.24 -0.21
N LYS A 98 -10.80 -22.19 -0.38
CA LYS A 98 -10.00 -20.98 -0.64
C LYS A 98 -10.53 -20.25 -1.88
N GLN A 99 -10.66 -18.92 -1.81
CA GLN A 99 -11.19 -18.11 -2.92
C GLN A 99 -10.11 -17.26 -3.63
N ALA A 100 -9.09 -16.79 -2.92
CA ALA A 100 -7.96 -16.04 -3.50
C ALA A 100 -6.69 -16.90 -3.64
N ASN A 101 -5.84 -16.59 -4.61
CA ASN A 101 -4.51 -17.22 -4.73
C ASN A 101 -3.62 -16.87 -3.52
N VAL A 102 -2.78 -17.82 -3.09
CA VAL A 102 -1.81 -17.55 -2.02
C VAL A 102 -0.61 -16.92 -2.71
N THR A 103 -0.19 -15.77 -2.22
CA THR A 103 0.98 -15.03 -2.70
C THR A 103 2.01 -14.92 -1.58
N ALA A 104 3.17 -14.33 -1.88
CA ALA A 104 4.14 -13.98 -0.84
C ALA A 104 3.53 -13.03 0.20
N TRP A 105 2.68 -12.08 -0.22
CA TRP A 105 1.95 -11.18 0.67
C TRP A 105 1.09 -11.94 1.66
N THR A 106 0.43 -13.02 1.23
CA THR A 106 -0.41 -13.84 2.12
C THR A 106 0.38 -14.37 3.32
N ALA A 107 1.70 -14.55 3.22
CA ALA A 107 2.51 -15.05 4.33
C ALA A 107 2.78 -14.01 5.44
N LEU A 108 2.63 -12.71 5.12
CA LEU A 108 2.84 -11.59 6.03
C LEU A 108 1.57 -11.30 6.83
N VAL A 109 1.77 -10.67 7.98
CA VAL A 109 0.71 -9.99 8.73
C VAL A 109 0.72 -8.51 8.36
N GLU A 110 -0.39 -7.81 8.57
CA GLU A 110 -0.53 -6.41 8.10
C GLU A 110 0.56 -5.48 8.65
N GLU A 111 0.90 -5.60 9.93
CA GLU A 111 1.96 -4.78 10.53
C GLU A 111 3.33 -5.04 9.89
N GLU A 112 3.64 -6.30 9.55
CA GLU A 112 4.89 -6.68 8.89
C GLU A 112 4.94 -6.16 7.45
N ALA A 113 3.84 -6.30 6.72
CA ALA A 113 3.73 -5.84 5.33
C ALA A 113 3.90 -4.31 5.24
N VAL A 114 3.26 -3.55 6.13
CA VAL A 114 3.42 -2.10 6.15
C VAL A 114 4.79 -1.67 6.64
N HIS A 115 5.38 -2.36 7.62
CA HIS A 115 6.77 -2.09 8.01
C HIS A 115 7.72 -2.26 6.83
N MET A 116 7.60 -3.36 6.08
CA MET A 116 8.39 -3.60 4.87
C MET A 116 8.18 -2.50 3.80
N ALA A 117 6.96 -1.99 3.64
CA ALA A 117 6.71 -0.91 2.69
C ALA A 117 7.34 0.42 3.12
N LYS A 118 7.40 0.70 4.43
CA LYS A 118 8.09 1.88 4.97
C LYS A 118 9.61 1.78 4.79
N ASP A 119 10.18 0.59 5.00
CA ASP A 119 11.60 0.35 4.71
C ASP A 119 11.90 0.57 3.22
N PHE A 120 11.03 0.05 2.34
CA PHE A 120 11.14 0.28 0.89
C PHE A 120 11.03 1.77 0.55
N ALA A 121 10.09 2.50 1.15
CA ALA A 121 9.96 3.95 0.94
C ALA A 121 11.21 4.73 1.37
N ALA A 122 11.82 4.35 2.49
CA ALA A 122 13.08 4.95 2.96
C ALA A 122 14.25 4.66 2.01
N VAL A 123 14.30 3.47 1.40
CA VAL A 123 15.28 3.14 0.36
C VAL A 123 15.03 3.97 -0.90
N CYS A 124 13.77 4.13 -1.33
CA CYS A 124 13.43 5.02 -2.44
C CYS A 124 13.91 6.46 -2.17
N GLU A 125 13.65 7.01 -0.99
CA GLU A 125 14.06 8.38 -0.65
C GLU A 125 15.60 8.56 -0.65
N LYS A 126 16.34 7.58 -0.14
CA LYS A 126 17.78 7.71 0.10
C LYS A 126 18.65 7.25 -1.07
N GLU A 127 18.22 6.20 -1.76
CA GLU A 127 19.06 5.46 -2.72
C GLU A 127 18.58 5.62 -4.17
N PHE A 128 17.38 6.16 -4.40
CA PHE A 128 16.92 6.48 -5.75
C PHE A 128 17.46 7.85 -6.19
N HIS A 129 18.50 7.82 -7.02
CA HIS A 129 19.20 9.00 -7.54
C HIS A 129 18.37 9.78 -8.60
N SER A 130 17.22 10.36 -8.19
CA SER A 130 16.28 11.09 -9.07
C SER A 130 16.95 12.17 -9.90
N ARG A 131 17.94 12.87 -9.34
CA ARG A 131 18.62 13.99 -10.01
C ARG A 131 19.43 13.53 -11.21
N GLU A 132 20.34 12.57 -11.00
CA GLU A 132 21.23 12.06 -12.03
C GLU A 132 20.42 11.41 -13.16
N ILE A 133 19.39 10.63 -12.80
CA ILE A 133 18.48 9.99 -13.76
C ILE A 133 17.68 11.04 -14.55
N GLY A 134 17.10 12.04 -13.87
CA GLY A 134 16.30 13.10 -14.49
C GLY A 134 17.11 13.94 -15.49
N ILE A 135 18.33 14.31 -15.11
CA ILE A 135 19.27 15.02 -15.99
C ILE A 135 19.61 14.16 -17.22
N TYR A 136 19.95 12.88 -17.01
CA TYR A 136 20.28 11.97 -18.10
C TYR A 136 19.12 11.84 -19.10
N LEU A 137 17.91 11.57 -18.62
CA LEU A 137 16.72 11.42 -19.48
C LEU A 137 16.39 12.71 -20.23
N THR A 138 16.58 13.86 -19.59
CA THR A 138 16.34 15.16 -20.23
C THR A 138 17.34 15.44 -21.33
N LYS A 139 18.64 15.18 -21.09
CA LYS A 139 19.68 15.29 -22.13
C LYS A 139 19.44 14.32 -23.29
N ALA A 140 19.09 13.08 -23.00
CA ALA A 140 18.79 12.09 -24.03
C ALA A 140 17.58 12.51 -24.90
N SER A 141 16.51 13.01 -24.28
CA SER A 141 15.35 13.54 -25.01
C SER A 141 15.72 14.74 -25.87
N LEU A 142 16.49 15.69 -25.33
CA LEU A 142 16.92 16.89 -26.05
C LEU A 142 17.95 16.61 -27.15
N GLY A 143 18.66 15.48 -27.08
CA GLY A 143 19.55 15.02 -28.15
C GLY A 143 18.79 14.51 -29.38
N LEU A 144 17.53 14.07 -29.20
CA LEU A 144 16.65 13.64 -30.30
C LEU A 144 15.79 14.79 -30.82
N ASP A 145 15.24 15.60 -29.91
CA ASP A 145 14.38 16.74 -30.23
C ASP A 145 14.85 17.95 -29.41
N HIS A 146 15.45 18.94 -30.07
CA HIS A 146 16.02 20.12 -29.43
C HIS A 146 14.97 21.10 -28.87
N ASP A 147 13.66 20.83 -29.01
CA ASP A 147 12.60 21.67 -28.48
C ASP A 147 12.48 21.58 -26.95
N VAL A 148 13.15 22.52 -26.29
CA VAL A 148 13.14 22.68 -24.82
C VAL A 148 11.75 22.96 -24.27
N MET A 149 10.95 23.79 -24.95
CA MET A 149 9.64 24.22 -24.43
C MET A 149 8.62 23.09 -24.48
N LYS A 150 8.64 22.32 -25.57
CA LYS A 150 7.86 21.09 -25.68
C LYS A 150 8.28 20.09 -24.62
N ARG A 151 9.58 19.88 -24.41
CA ARG A 151 10.07 18.96 -23.35
C ARG A 151 9.61 19.40 -21.97
N ARG A 152 9.70 20.70 -21.66
CA ARG A 152 9.21 21.26 -20.38
C ARG A 152 7.72 20.98 -20.19
N THR A 153 6.91 21.29 -21.19
CA THR A 153 5.46 21.09 -21.15
C THR A 153 5.11 19.63 -20.90
N MET A 154 5.81 18.68 -21.53
CA MET A 154 5.62 17.25 -21.31
C MET A 154 5.94 16.84 -19.87
N LEU A 155 7.02 17.37 -19.29
CA LEU A 155 7.42 17.10 -17.90
C LEU A 155 6.38 17.65 -16.91
N GLU A 156 5.94 18.89 -17.08
CA GLU A 156 4.94 19.51 -16.21
C GLU A 156 3.59 18.77 -16.24
N ASN A 157 3.13 18.38 -17.43
CA ASN A 157 1.91 17.59 -17.60
C ASN A 157 2.06 16.21 -16.93
N SER A 158 3.21 15.57 -17.08
CA SER A 158 3.50 14.27 -16.46
C SER A 158 3.51 14.37 -14.93
N ARG A 159 4.12 15.43 -14.37
CA ARG A 159 4.13 15.69 -12.93
C ARG A 159 2.72 15.83 -12.35
N LYS A 160 1.84 16.51 -13.08
CA LYS A 160 0.44 16.68 -12.68
C LYS A 160 -0.29 15.33 -12.58
N ILE A 161 -0.18 14.49 -13.61
CA ILE A 161 -0.80 13.16 -13.64
C ILE A 161 -0.28 12.27 -12.49
N VAL A 162 1.04 12.29 -12.24
CA VAL A 162 1.65 11.54 -11.12
C VAL A 162 1.10 12.02 -9.77
N SER A 163 0.93 13.33 -9.60
CA SER A 163 0.40 13.92 -8.37
C SER A 163 -1.06 13.53 -8.13
N GLU A 164 -1.90 13.58 -9.16
CA GLU A 164 -3.31 13.17 -9.08
C GLU A 164 -3.45 11.70 -8.63
N LEU A 165 -2.58 10.80 -9.12
CA LEU A 165 -2.57 9.41 -8.67
C LEU A 165 -2.05 9.25 -7.24
N CYS A 166 -1.04 10.02 -6.84
CA CYS A 166 -0.52 10.03 -5.47
C CYS A 166 -1.60 10.47 -4.47
N ASP A 167 -2.35 11.52 -4.82
CA ASP A 167 -3.45 12.05 -4.01
C ASP A 167 -4.59 11.02 -3.89
N LEU A 168 -4.94 10.34 -4.99
CA LEU A 168 -5.94 9.26 -4.99
C LEU A 168 -5.56 8.12 -4.05
N LEU A 169 -4.31 7.65 -4.12
CA LEU A 169 -3.81 6.57 -3.26
C LEU A 169 -3.75 6.98 -1.79
N SER A 170 -3.36 8.24 -1.52
CA SER A 170 -3.32 8.81 -0.17
C SER A 170 -4.72 9.01 0.41
N ALA A 171 -5.75 9.06 -0.44
CA ALA A 171 -7.14 9.17 -0.03
C ALA A 171 -7.80 7.80 0.34
N ASP A 172 -7.09 6.68 0.21
CA ASP A 172 -7.61 5.35 0.56
C ASP A 172 -7.94 5.25 2.06
N ARG A 173 -9.18 4.89 2.37
CA ARG A 173 -9.69 4.72 3.75
C ARG A 173 -9.87 3.28 4.17
N THR A 174 -9.24 2.33 3.49
CA THR A 174 -9.33 0.91 3.85
C THR A 174 -8.85 0.69 5.27
N PRO A 175 -9.67 0.13 6.18
CA PRO A 175 -9.26 -0.07 7.56
C PRO A 175 -8.25 -1.21 7.65
N LEU A 176 -7.00 -0.86 7.94
CA LEU A 176 -5.97 -1.81 8.38
C LEU A 176 -5.83 -1.75 9.91
N THR A 177 -4.85 -2.45 10.46
CA THR A 177 -4.55 -2.33 11.90
C THR A 177 -4.35 -0.85 12.31
N PRO A 178 -4.83 -0.43 13.50
CA PRO A 178 -4.90 0.97 13.94
C PRO A 178 -3.53 1.64 14.07
N PHE A 179 -2.45 0.87 14.14
CA PHE A 179 -1.07 1.35 14.17
C PHE A 179 -0.58 1.87 12.82
N ILE A 180 -1.43 1.81 11.79
CA ILE A 180 -1.14 2.18 10.40
C ILE A 180 -1.90 3.45 10.01
N ALA A 181 -2.72 4.05 10.89
CA ALA A 181 -3.57 5.19 10.57
C ALA A 181 -2.78 6.35 9.92
N LEU A 182 -2.83 6.41 8.58
CA LEU A 182 -2.53 7.59 7.80
C LEU A 182 -3.63 8.60 8.14
N ALA A 183 -3.24 9.86 8.37
CA ALA A 183 -4.17 10.94 8.72
C ALA A 183 -5.44 10.85 7.85
N ARG A 184 -6.63 10.83 8.47
CA ARG A 184 -7.90 10.71 7.73
C ARG A 184 -7.93 11.79 6.64
N PRO A 185 -7.90 11.40 5.36
CA PRO A 185 -7.91 12.37 4.27
C PRO A 185 -9.24 13.13 4.32
N ALA A 186 -9.21 14.46 4.17
CA ALA A 186 -10.43 15.28 4.19
C ALA A 186 -11.41 14.90 3.05
N ILE A 187 -10.89 14.29 1.98
CA ILE A 187 -11.63 13.95 0.77
C ILE A 187 -12.19 12.54 0.88
N THR A 188 -13.50 12.39 0.64
CA THR A 188 -14.17 11.10 0.52
C THR A 188 -14.18 10.67 -0.94
N LEU A 189 -13.62 9.49 -1.23
CA LEU A 189 -13.61 8.92 -2.57
C LEU A 189 -14.99 8.40 -3.00
N ASP A 190 -15.21 8.30 -4.31
CA ASP A 190 -16.34 7.56 -4.87
C ASP A 190 -16.34 6.12 -4.32
N PRO A 191 -17.48 5.59 -3.82
CA PRO A 191 -17.57 4.24 -3.28
C PRO A 191 -17.05 3.14 -4.22
N ALA A 192 -17.27 3.25 -5.52
CA ALA A 192 -16.79 2.28 -6.50
C ALA A 192 -15.25 2.28 -6.58
N ILE A 193 -14.63 3.47 -6.51
CA ILE A 193 -13.18 3.61 -6.50
C ILE A 193 -12.59 3.14 -5.17
N GLN A 194 -13.21 3.51 -4.04
CA GLN A 194 -12.81 3.03 -2.71
C GLN A 194 -12.85 1.50 -2.66
N GLN A 195 -13.84 0.84 -3.27
CA GLN A 195 -13.90 -0.63 -3.32
C GLN A 195 -12.68 -1.23 -4.04
N HIS A 196 -12.23 -0.64 -5.15
CA HIS A 196 -11.04 -1.09 -5.88
C HIS A 196 -9.75 -0.90 -5.08
N LEU A 197 -9.58 0.27 -4.45
CA LEU A 197 -8.45 0.54 -3.56
C LEU A 197 -8.46 -0.42 -2.36
N SER A 198 -9.63 -0.68 -1.78
CA SER A 198 -9.77 -1.64 -0.68
C SER A 198 -9.38 -3.03 -1.08
N HIS A 199 -9.80 -3.49 -2.27
CA HIS A 199 -9.37 -4.80 -2.76
C HIS A 199 -7.83 -4.87 -2.87
N TYR A 200 -7.20 -3.84 -3.45
CA TYR A 200 -5.76 -3.76 -3.60
C TYR A 200 -5.03 -3.75 -2.24
N THR A 201 -5.49 -2.92 -1.31
CA THR A 201 -4.93 -2.78 0.03
C THR A 201 -5.08 -4.06 0.85
N LEU A 202 -6.23 -4.73 0.78
CA LEU A 202 -6.46 -6.02 1.45
C LEU A 202 -5.60 -7.15 0.87
N MET A 203 -5.43 -7.21 -0.46
CA MET A 203 -4.64 -8.24 -1.13
C MET A 203 -3.12 -8.07 -0.95
N THR A 204 -2.67 -6.87 -0.57
CA THR A 204 -1.26 -6.56 -0.28
C THR A 204 -0.98 -6.35 1.20
N HIS A 205 -2.00 -6.49 2.06
CA HIS A 205 -1.92 -6.24 3.50
C HIS A 205 -1.35 -4.86 3.85
N GLY A 206 -1.70 -3.85 3.05
CA GLY A 206 -1.24 -2.46 3.22
C GLY A 206 0.12 -2.14 2.60
N PHE A 207 0.90 -3.12 2.16
CA PHE A 207 2.19 -2.84 1.51
C PHE A 207 2.00 -2.00 0.24
N GLY A 208 1.03 -2.37 -0.59
CA GLY A 208 0.87 -1.84 -1.93
C GLY A 208 0.64 -0.33 -1.95
N GLY A 209 -0.27 0.18 -1.11
CA GLY A 209 -0.56 1.62 -1.05
C GLY A 209 0.67 2.45 -0.69
N VAL A 210 1.38 2.07 0.36
CA VAL A 210 2.58 2.77 0.84
C VAL A 210 3.71 2.69 -0.20
N ALA A 211 3.96 1.51 -0.77
CA ALA A 211 5.02 1.32 -1.76
C ALA A 211 4.73 2.07 -3.07
N MET A 212 3.48 2.08 -3.56
CA MET A 212 3.11 2.81 -4.77
C MET A 212 3.28 4.32 -4.59
N VAL A 213 2.86 4.87 -3.44
CA VAL A 213 3.08 6.29 -3.12
C VAL A 213 4.58 6.61 -3.13
N ALA A 214 5.42 5.78 -2.52
CA ALA A 214 6.88 5.98 -2.54
C ALA A 214 7.48 5.98 -3.95
N VAL A 215 7.03 5.08 -4.83
CA VAL A 215 7.45 5.05 -6.24
C VAL A 215 7.01 6.33 -6.95
N LEU A 216 5.76 6.77 -6.76
CA LEU A 216 5.24 7.97 -7.42
C LEU A 216 5.97 9.24 -6.97
N GLU A 217 6.27 9.38 -5.67
CA GLU A 217 7.09 10.49 -5.16
C GLU A 217 8.51 10.44 -5.74
N SER A 218 9.11 9.25 -5.87
CA SER A 218 10.42 9.10 -6.52
C SER A 218 10.42 9.57 -7.98
N VAL A 219 9.38 9.20 -8.73
CA VAL A 219 9.17 9.64 -10.12
C VAL A 219 8.92 11.14 -10.19
N LYS A 220 8.13 11.69 -9.28
CA LYS A 220 7.87 13.13 -9.18
C LYS A 220 9.16 13.92 -8.91
N CYS A 221 9.98 13.47 -7.96
CA CYS A 221 11.31 14.04 -7.71
C CYS A 221 12.20 14.01 -8.95
N LEU A 222 12.19 12.91 -9.72
CA LEU A 222 12.93 12.81 -10.98
C LEU A 222 12.45 13.84 -12.02
N ILE A 223 11.13 14.02 -12.15
CA ILE A 223 10.54 15.02 -13.05
C ILE A 223 10.91 16.43 -12.59
N ASP A 224 10.85 16.71 -11.29
CA ASP A 224 11.24 18.01 -10.74
C ASP A 224 12.71 18.33 -10.99
N GLU A 225 13.62 17.37 -10.81
CA GLU A 225 15.04 17.55 -11.13
C GLU A 225 15.27 17.75 -12.64
N SER A 226 14.46 17.10 -13.49
CA SER A 226 14.47 17.32 -14.94
C SER A 226 14.08 18.76 -15.29
N ILE A 227 13.03 19.29 -14.67
CA ILE A 227 12.58 20.68 -14.87
C ILE A 227 13.63 21.67 -14.35
N LYS A 228 14.17 21.44 -13.14
CA LYS A 228 15.27 22.26 -12.56
C LYS A 228 16.49 22.30 -13.48
N TYR A 229 16.82 21.20 -14.15
CA TYR A 229 17.91 21.16 -15.12
C TYR A 229 17.64 22.07 -16.34
N LEU A 230 16.42 22.03 -16.89
CA LEU A 230 16.01 22.91 -17.99
C LEU A 230 16.07 24.38 -17.56
N ASP A 231 15.57 24.71 -16.37
CA ASP A 231 15.60 26.06 -15.81
C ASP A 231 17.02 26.61 -15.68
N ARG A 232 17.98 25.79 -15.28
CA ARG A 232 19.38 26.23 -15.10
C ARG A 232 20.14 26.34 -16.41
N THR A 233 19.89 25.43 -17.35
CA THR A 233 20.75 25.23 -18.52
C THR A 233 20.17 25.87 -19.79
N CYS A 234 18.85 25.95 -19.90
CA CYS A 234 18.17 26.38 -21.12
C CYS A 234 17.48 27.74 -20.99
N SER A 235 17.47 28.37 -19.80
CA SER A 235 16.99 29.75 -19.64
C SER A 235 17.79 30.78 -20.44
N GLN A 236 19.05 30.48 -20.80
CA GLN A 236 19.84 31.31 -21.72
C GLN A 236 19.38 31.18 -23.19
N ALA A 237 18.77 30.07 -23.60
CA ALA A 237 18.26 29.88 -24.96
C ALA A 237 16.86 30.49 -25.18
N MET A 238 16.14 30.81 -24.10
CA MET A 238 14.82 31.44 -24.13
C MET A 238 14.85 32.97 -24.32
N TYR A 239 16.04 33.57 -24.40
CA TYR A 239 16.25 35.01 -24.58
C TYR A 239 16.95 35.30 -25.92
N ILE A 240 16.35 34.89 -27.04
CA ILE A 240 16.70 35.50 -28.34
C ILE A 240 15.81 36.73 -28.48
N PRO A 241 16.34 37.96 -28.33
CA PRO A 241 15.55 39.15 -28.55
C PRO A 241 15.07 39.17 -30.00
N TYR A 242 13.80 39.53 -30.19
CA TYR A 242 13.09 39.60 -31.47
C TYR A 242 13.71 40.57 -32.50
N ASN A 243 14.87 41.16 -32.22
CA ASN A 243 15.61 42.07 -33.09
C ASN A 243 16.95 41.46 -33.49
N ALA A 244 16.92 40.43 -34.32
CA ALA A 244 18.08 40.03 -35.13
C ALA A 244 17.64 39.19 -36.35
N ARG A 245 16.93 39.82 -37.29
CA ARG A 245 17.14 39.74 -38.74
C ARG A 245 16.08 40.55 -39.49
#